data_AF-A0A9E6AI73-F1
#
_entry.id   AF-A0A9E6AI73-F1
#
_cell.length_a   1.000
_cell.length_b   1.000
_cell.length_c   1.000
_cell.angle_alpha   90.00
_cell.angle_beta   90.00
_cell.angle_gamma   90.00
#
_symmetry.space_group_name_H-M   'P 1'
#
loop_
_entity.id
_entity.type
_entity.pdbx_description
1 polymer ?
#
loop_
_entity_poly.entity_id
_entity_poly.type
_entity_poly.pdbx_seq_one_letter_code
_entity_poly.pdbx_strand_id
1 'polypeptide(L)'
;MKTAAILGGGVIGGGWAARFLLMGWDVRVFDPDPEAERKINEVLANARNSYPGLFDFALPEEGQLSFHQTISDAVSGAVWVQESVPERLELKKKLYQTAQAAMAEDAILASSTSGFTPSQLQDCA
;
A
#
# COMPACT_ATOMS: atom_id res chain seq x y z
N MET A 1 -1.04 9.05 14.54
CA MET A 1 -1.88 8.63 13.39
C MET A 1 -1.44 7.24 12.96
N LYS A 2 -2.31 6.41 12.38
CA LYS A 2 -1.88 5.10 11.85
C LYS A 2 -1.32 5.30 10.44
N THR A 3 -0.28 4.55 10.09
CA THR A 3 0.39 4.65 8.79
C THR A 3 0.31 3.32 8.05
N ALA A 4 -0.13 3.36 6.79
CA ALA A 4 -0.07 2.23 5.87
C ALA A 4 0.99 2.48 4.78
N ALA A 5 1.86 1.51 4.55
CA ALA A 5 2.78 1.49 3.43
C ALA A 5 2.15 0.71 2.27
N ILE A 6 2.15 1.29 1.07
CA ILE A 6 1.64 0.67 -0.16
C ILE A 6 2.84 0.42 -1.08
N LEU A 7 3.11 -0.85 -1.36
CA LEU A 7 4.22 -1.26 -2.23
C LEU A 7 3.64 -1.67 -3.59
N GLY A 8 3.77 -0.79 -4.57
CA GLY A 8 3.13 -0.87 -5.88
C GLY A 8 1.96 0.11 -6.02
N GLY A 9 2.09 1.10 -6.90
CA GLY A 9 1.16 2.20 -7.19
C GLY A 9 0.34 2.02 -8.48
N GLY A 10 0.12 0.77 -8.90
CA GLY A 10 -0.88 0.44 -9.93
C GLY A 10 -2.32 0.62 -9.44
N VAL A 11 -3.30 0.16 -10.22
CA VAL A 11 -4.74 0.31 -9.91
C VAL A 11 -5.10 -0.25 -8.52
N ILE A 12 -4.63 -1.45 -8.20
CA ILE A 12 -4.93 -2.10 -6.90
C ILE A 12 -4.27 -1.35 -5.74
N GLY A 13 -3.01 -0.95 -5.89
CA GLY A 13 -2.32 -0.14 -4.90
C GLY A 13 -2.97 1.21 -4.66
N GLY A 14 -3.39 1.90 -5.73
CA GLY A 14 -4.15 3.15 -5.64
C GLY A 14 -5.49 2.98 -4.91
N GLY A 15 -6.17 1.85 -5.10
CA GLY A 15 -7.40 1.52 -4.37
C GLY A 15 -7.16 1.35 -2.86
N TRP A 16 -6.10 0.64 -2.47
CA TRP A 16 -5.70 0.52 -1.06
C TRP A 16 -5.25 1.86 -0.48
N ALA A 17 -4.47 2.65 -1.23
CA ALA A 17 -4.09 3.99 -0.83
C ALA A 17 -5.34 4.85 -0.54
N ALA A 18 -6.32 4.86 -1.44
CA ALA A 18 -7.59 5.55 -1.23
C ALA A 18 -8.35 5.06 0.00
N ARG A 19 -8.44 3.73 0.20
CA ARG A 19 -9.14 3.13 1.35
C ARG A 19 -8.56 3.58 2.68
N PHE A 20 -7.24 3.59 2.82
CA PHE A 20 -6.57 4.01 4.06
C PHE A 20 -6.61 5.53 4.21
N LEU A 21 -6.22 6.26 3.17
CA LEU A 21 -6.06 7.72 3.20
C LEU A 21 -7.39 8.43 3.54
N LEU A 22 -8.48 8.05 2.87
CA LEU A 22 -9.81 8.65 3.09
C LEU A 22 -10.46 8.21 4.41
N MET A 23 -9.86 7.25 5.11
CA MET A 23 -10.26 6.83 6.47
C MET A 23 -9.30 7.37 7.55
N GLY A 24 -8.52 8.40 7.22
CA GLY A 24 -7.67 9.12 8.18
C GLY A 24 -6.39 8.39 8.56
N TRP A 25 -5.87 7.53 7.70
CA TRP A 25 -4.54 6.96 7.86
C TRP A 25 -3.55 7.70 6.97
N ASP A 26 -2.33 7.89 7.46
CA ASP A 26 -1.24 8.34 6.59
C ASP A 26 -0.85 7.21 5.65
N VAL A 27 -0.60 7.54 4.39
CA VAL A 27 -0.23 6.58 3.36
C VAL A 27 1.14 6.92 2.79
N ARG A 28 2.03 5.92 2.81
CA ARG A 28 3.36 6.00 2.22
C ARG A 28 3.43 5.05 1.05
N VAL A 29 3.81 5.54 -0.10
CA VAL A 29 3.85 4.75 -1.33
C VAL A 29 5.29 4.55 -1.78
N PHE A 30 5.63 3.33 -2.16
CA PHE A 30 6.80 3.05 -2.99
C PHE A 30 6.36 2.35 -4.27
N ASP A 31 6.83 2.86 -5.41
CA ASP A 31 6.76 2.20 -6.71
C ASP A 31 7.95 2.70 -7.57
N PRO A 32 8.68 1.81 -8.27
CA PRO A 32 9.78 2.23 -9.15
C PRO A 32 9.32 2.93 -10.44
N ASP A 33 8.04 2.86 -10.81
CA ASP A 33 7.47 3.52 -11.98
C ASP A 33 7.35 5.03 -11.74
N PRO A 34 8.00 5.89 -12.54
CA PRO A 34 7.89 7.34 -12.39
C PRO A 34 6.45 7.87 -12.57
N GLU A 35 5.56 7.09 -13.21
CA GLU A 35 4.15 7.45 -13.39
C GLU A 35 3.25 7.06 -12.21
N ALA A 36 3.79 6.39 -11.19
CA ALA A 36 3.00 5.88 -10.07
C ALA A 36 2.26 6.99 -9.30
N GLU A 37 2.92 8.13 -9.09
CA GLU A 37 2.30 9.29 -8.42
C GLU A 37 1.10 9.81 -9.23
N ARG A 38 1.23 9.96 -10.56
CA ARG A 38 0.11 10.37 -11.41
C ARG A 38 -1.04 9.36 -11.32
N LYS A 39 -0.75 8.07 -11.48
CA LYS A 39 -1.75 6.98 -11.45
C LYS A 39 -2.51 6.92 -10.13
N ILE A 40 -1.80 7.04 -9.01
CA ILE A 40 -2.43 7.05 -7.68
C ILE A 40 -3.30 8.28 -7.50
N ASN A 41 -2.83 9.46 -7.92
CA ASN A 41 -3.62 10.69 -7.83
C ASN A 41 -4.91 10.61 -8.68
N GLU A 42 -4.89 9.96 -9.84
CA GLU A 42 -6.10 9.70 -10.64
C GLU A 42 -7.10 8.80 -9.91
N VAL A 43 -6.63 7.71 -9.29
CA VAL A 43 -7.48 6.83 -8.47
C VAL A 43 -8.05 7.58 -7.27
N LEU A 44 -7.22 8.38 -6.58
CA LEU A 44 -7.63 9.18 -5.43
C LEU A 44 -8.65 10.26 -5.80
N ALA A 45 -8.49 10.93 -6.94
CA ALA A 45 -9.47 11.92 -7.40
C ALA A 45 -10.86 11.29 -7.59
N ASN A 46 -10.92 10.13 -8.22
CA ASN A 46 -12.18 9.38 -8.39
C ASN A 46 -12.73 8.90 -7.05
N ALA A 47 -11.87 8.43 -6.16
CA ALA A 47 -12.26 7.98 -4.82
C ALA A 47 -12.81 9.14 -3.97
N ARG A 48 -12.14 10.31 -3.91
CA ARG A 48 -12.63 11.48 -3.16
C ARG A 48 -14.03 11.91 -3.60
N ASN A 49 -14.36 11.75 -4.89
CA ASN A 49 -15.69 12.06 -5.41
C ASN A 49 -16.75 10.99 -5.06
N SER A 50 -16.39 9.72 -5.09
CA SER A 50 -17.36 8.62 -5.04
C SER A 50 -17.47 7.97 -3.65
N TYR A 51 -16.36 7.92 -2.92
CA TYR A 51 -16.21 7.20 -1.66
C TYR A 51 -17.09 7.72 -0.52
N PRO A 52 -17.28 9.06 -0.33
CA PRO A 52 -18.21 9.55 0.68
C PRO A 52 -19.65 9.07 0.47
N GLY A 53 -20.07 8.89 -0.78
CA GLY A 53 -21.42 8.42 -1.12
C GLY A 53 -21.68 6.94 -0.78
N LEU A 54 -20.67 6.20 -0.30
CA LEU A 54 -20.81 4.80 0.13
C LEU A 54 -21.16 4.66 1.62
N PHE A 55 -21.19 5.77 2.38
CA PHE A 55 -21.40 5.76 3.82
C PHE A 55 -22.50 6.73 4.23
N ASP A 56 -23.29 6.36 5.24
CA ASP A 56 -24.31 7.23 5.86
C ASP A 56 -23.71 8.14 6.96
N PHE A 57 -22.38 8.24 7.02
CA PHE A 57 -21.66 9.08 7.98
C PHE A 57 -20.58 9.90 7.26
N ALA A 58 -20.23 11.05 7.84
CA ALA A 58 -19.13 11.87 7.35
C ALA A 58 -17.80 11.13 7.54
N LEU A 59 -17.02 11.03 6.47
CA LEU A 59 -15.67 10.48 6.54
C LEU A 59 -14.80 11.31 7.51
N PRO A 60 -13.81 10.68 8.16
CA PRO A 60 -12.85 11.41 8.99
C PRO A 60 -12.01 12.37 8.14
N GLU A 61 -11.19 13.18 8.82
CA GLU A 61 -10.15 13.96 8.14
C GLU A 61 -9.21 13.03 7.36
N GLU A 62 -8.93 13.40 6.11
CA GLU A 62 -8.03 12.64 5.23
C GLU A 62 -6.60 12.63 5.81
N GLY A 63 -5.92 11.49 5.73
CA GLY A 63 -4.52 11.40 6.14
C GLY A 63 -3.54 12.04 5.15
N GLN A 64 -2.25 11.92 5.45
CA GLN A 64 -1.19 12.46 4.59
C GLN A 64 -0.68 11.41 3.61
N LEU A 65 -0.65 11.75 2.32
CA LEU A 65 -0.02 10.96 1.27
C LEU A 65 1.43 11.38 1.05
N SER A 66 2.35 10.42 0.97
CA SER A 66 3.74 10.68 0.60
C SER A 66 4.31 9.55 -0.27
N PHE A 67 5.26 9.92 -1.13
CA PHE A 67 5.96 8.99 -2.02
C PHE A 67 7.42 8.87 -1.58
N HIS A 68 7.92 7.64 -1.57
CA HIS A 68 9.23 7.29 -1.04
C HIS A 68 10.08 6.62 -2.12
N GLN A 69 11.39 6.82 -2.05
CA GLN A 69 12.33 6.31 -3.06
C GLN A 69 12.77 4.87 -2.80
N THR A 70 12.55 4.36 -1.58
CA THR A 70 12.92 2.99 -1.22
C THR A 70 11.78 2.29 -0.47
N ILE A 71 11.77 0.95 -0.53
CA ILE A 71 10.84 0.13 0.24
C ILE A 71 11.02 0.39 1.74
N SER A 72 12.28 0.45 2.21
CA SER A 72 12.61 0.64 3.62
C SER A 72 12.04 1.94 4.18
N ASP A 73 12.15 3.05 3.43
CA ASP A 73 11.61 4.35 3.86
C ASP A 73 10.07 4.32 3.93
N ALA A 74 9.43 3.65 2.96
CA ALA A 74 7.98 3.53 2.92
C ALA A 74 7.43 2.72 4.11
N VAL A 75 8.08 1.61 4.48
CA VAL A 75 7.59 0.69 5.53
C VAL A 75 8.00 1.08 6.94
N SER A 76 9.02 1.93 7.11
CA SER A 76 9.54 2.31 8.42
C SER A 76 8.47 3.01 9.28
N GLY A 77 8.09 2.39 10.40
CA GLY A 77 7.04 2.88 11.30
C GLY A 77 5.61 2.75 10.76
N ALA A 78 5.40 2.06 9.63
CA ALA A 78 4.07 1.68 9.17
C ALA A 78 3.54 0.50 9.99
N VAL A 79 2.26 0.55 10.39
CA VAL A 79 1.60 -0.55 11.11
C VAL A 79 0.95 -1.56 10.17
N TRP A 80 0.82 -1.19 8.89
CA TRP A 80 0.31 -2.02 7.81
C TRP A 80 1.18 -1.85 6.56
N VAL A 81 1.57 -2.94 5.93
CA VAL A 81 2.30 -2.97 4.67
C VAL A 81 1.46 -3.77 3.67
N GLN A 82 1.00 -3.12 2.60
CA GLN A 82 0.20 -3.72 1.54
C GLN A 82 1.05 -3.90 0.29
N GLU A 83 1.32 -5.15 -0.10
CA GLU A 83 1.96 -5.48 -1.36
C GLU A 83 0.91 -5.57 -2.49
N SER A 84 1.13 -4.81 -3.57
CA SER A 84 0.28 -4.77 -4.77
C SER A 84 1.13 -4.65 -6.06
N VAL A 85 2.32 -5.26 -6.07
CA VAL A 85 3.20 -5.34 -7.24
C VAL A 85 2.71 -6.42 -8.22
N PRO A 86 3.22 -6.45 -9.48
CA PRO A 86 2.79 -7.42 -10.48
C PRO A 86 2.86 -8.88 -10.00
N GLU A 87 1.99 -9.73 -10.55
CA GLU A 87 1.79 -11.12 -10.15
C GLU A 87 2.95 -12.04 -10.58
N ARG A 88 4.13 -11.83 -9.97
CA ARG A 88 5.37 -12.58 -10.20
C ARG A 88 5.94 -13.00 -8.86
N LEU A 89 6.00 -14.31 -8.60
CA LEU A 89 6.36 -14.86 -7.28
C LEU A 89 7.71 -14.33 -6.77
N GLU A 90 8.76 -14.44 -7.58
CA GLU A 90 10.11 -13.99 -7.19
C GLU A 90 10.18 -12.49 -6.87
N LEU A 91 9.41 -11.67 -7.58
CA LEU A 91 9.35 -10.23 -7.30
C LEU A 91 8.72 -9.96 -5.93
N LYS A 92 7.60 -10.63 -5.63
CA LYS A 92 6.91 -10.50 -4.33
C LYS A 92 7.79 -11.00 -3.19
N LYS A 93 8.45 -12.15 -3.35
CA LYS A 93 9.40 -12.71 -2.37
C LYS A 93 10.55 -11.73 -2.06
N LYS A 94 11.18 -11.16 -3.09
CA LYS A 94 12.26 -10.16 -2.91
C LYS A 94 11.77 -8.90 -2.18
N LEU A 95 10.56 -8.44 -2.51
CA LEU A 95 9.93 -7.30 -1.86
C LEU A 95 9.61 -7.61 -0.39
N TYR A 96 9.14 -8.82 -0.08
CA TYR A 96 8.87 -9.27 1.29
C TYR A 96 10.14 -9.26 2.14
N GLN A 97 11.22 -9.85 1.64
CA GLN A 97 12.52 -9.83 2.34
C GLN A 97 12.97 -8.41 2.64
N THR A 98 12.85 -7.50 1.67
CA THR A 98 13.25 -6.09 1.83
C THR A 98 12.35 -5.35 2.83
N ALA A 99 11.04 -5.55 2.77
CA ALA A 99 10.08 -4.93 3.68
C ALA A 99 10.23 -5.45 5.11
N GLN A 100 10.35 -6.76 5.30
CA GLN A 100 10.52 -7.40 6.60
C GLN A 100 11.79 -6.96 7.33
N ALA A 101 12.85 -6.59 6.59
CA ALA A 101 14.09 -6.08 7.18
C ALA A 101 13.95 -4.67 7.79
N ALA A 102 12.90 -3.91 7.44
CA ALA A 102 12.74 -2.51 7.82
C ALA A 102 11.39 -2.18 8.51
N MET A 103 10.38 -3.04 8.39
CA MET A 103 9.09 -2.86 9.05
C MET A 103 9.19 -3.16 10.55
N ALA A 104 8.22 -2.65 11.33
CA ALA A 104 8.11 -2.99 12.74
C ALA A 104 7.76 -4.47 12.94
N GLU A 105 8.20 -5.08 14.04
CA GLU A 105 7.98 -6.50 14.35
C GLU A 105 6.50 -6.86 14.47
N ASP A 106 5.67 -5.91 14.91
CA ASP A 106 4.22 -6.04 15.08
C ASP A 106 3.39 -5.54 13.88
N ALA A 107 4.04 -5.05 12.83
CA ALA A 107 3.35 -4.58 11.64
C ALA A 107 2.81 -5.76 10.80
N ILE A 108 1.66 -5.55 10.17
CA ILE A 108 1.04 -6.56 9.29
C ILE A 108 1.59 -6.40 7.87
N LEU A 109 2.10 -7.49 7.27
CA LEU A 109 2.39 -7.57 5.85
C LEU A 109 1.28 -8.35 5.13
N ALA A 110 0.57 -7.69 4.21
CA ALA A 110 -0.53 -8.24 3.44
C ALA A 110 -0.22 -8.24 1.93
N SER A 111 -0.79 -9.19 1.20
CA SER A 111 -0.68 -9.31 -0.26
C SER A 111 -2.01 -9.06 -0.94
N SER A 112 -1.97 -8.43 -2.11
CA SER A 112 -3.08 -8.41 -3.06
C SER A 112 -3.05 -9.57 -4.07
N THR A 113 -2.18 -10.59 -3.87
CA THR A 113 -2.13 -11.75 -4.77
C THR A 113 -3.51 -12.41 -4.91
N SER A 114 -3.82 -12.84 -6.13
CA SER A 114 -4.99 -13.66 -6.43
C SER A 114 -4.64 -15.11 -6.75
N GLY A 115 -3.36 -15.39 -7.05
CA GLY A 115 -2.91 -16.69 -7.54
C GLY A 115 -1.94 -17.44 -6.63
N PHE A 116 -1.20 -16.77 -5.76
CA PHE A 116 -0.23 -17.42 -4.88
C PHE A 116 -0.81 -17.72 -3.51
N THR A 117 -0.48 -18.89 -3.00
CA THR A 117 -0.79 -19.26 -1.61
C THR A 117 0.13 -18.53 -0.62
N PRO A 118 -0.30 -18.34 0.63
CA PRO A 118 0.57 -17.77 1.67
C PRO A 118 1.89 -18.54 1.83
N SER A 119 1.85 -19.88 1.78
CA SER A 119 3.06 -20.71 1.88
C SER A 119 4.05 -20.44 0.74
N GLN A 120 3.57 -20.27 -0.50
CA GLN A 120 4.46 -19.92 -1.62
C GLN A 120 5.11 -18.56 -1.45
N LEU A 121 4.39 -17.58 -0.90
CA LEU A 121 4.92 -16.24 -0.65
C LEU A 121 5.91 -16.21 0.52
N GLN A 122 5.65 -16.99 1.57
CA GLN A 122 6.49 -17.04 2.78
C GLN A 122 7.73 -17.92 2.63
N ASP A 123 7.78 -18.76 1.60
CA ASP A 123 8.92 -19.64 1.29
C ASP A 123 10.13 -18.84 0.75
N CYS A 124 10.60 -17.91 1.58
CA CYS A 124 11.73 -17.01 1.36
C CYS A 124 12.92 -17.34 2.29
N ALA A 125 12.91 -18.55 2.87
CA ALA A 125 13.91 -19.05 3.82
C ALA A 125 15.32 -19.08 3.23
#